data_AF-A0A534Q5Z3-F1
#
_entry.id   AF-A0A534Q5Z3-F1
#
_cell.length_a   1.000
_cell.length_b   1.000
_cell.length_c   1.000
_cell.angle_alpha   90.00
_cell.angle_beta   90.00
_cell.angle_gamma   90.00
#
_symmetry.space_group_name_H-M   'P 1'
#
loop_
_entity.id
_entity.type
_entity.pdbx_description
1 polymer ?
#
loop_
_entity_poly.entity_id
_entity_poly.type
_entity_poly.pdbx_seq_one_letter_code
_entity_poly.pdbx_strand_id
1 'polypeptide(L)'
;MAEPEQEQPQLEDGADEEEASSPFDHPAFLPVLLWGLAAWFGYDGWFNPKIESVMFNRYGFGILVVLAIYFSVQSLRETRAREGEGQQPD
;
A
#
# COMPACT_ATOMS: atom_id res chain seq x y z
N MET A 1 21.51 -56.38 15.83
CA MET A 1 20.52 -56.18 14.75
C MET A 1 19.85 -54.86 15.07
N ALA A 2 20.28 -53.79 14.41
CA ALA A 2 19.68 -52.47 14.53
C ALA A 2 18.85 -52.24 13.26
N GLU A 3 17.63 -51.74 13.44
CA GLU A 3 16.63 -51.47 12.41
C GLU A 3 17.13 -50.44 11.38
N PRO A 4 16.65 -50.49 10.12
CA PRO A 4 17.05 -49.54 9.10
C PRO A 4 16.44 -48.17 9.40
N GLU A 5 17.28 -47.14 9.37
CA GLU A 5 16.83 -45.75 9.39
C GLU A 5 15.89 -45.53 8.19
N GLN A 6 14.63 -45.29 8.48
CA GLN A 6 13.67 -44.83 7.50
C GLN A 6 14.09 -43.41 7.09
N GLU A 7 14.71 -43.29 5.93
CA GLU A 7 14.83 -42.04 5.19
C GLU A 7 13.41 -41.49 5.01
N GLN A 8 13.03 -40.54 5.87
CA GLN A 8 11.86 -39.71 5.62
C GLN A 8 12.14 -38.97 4.30
N PRO A 9 11.25 -39.08 3.29
CA PRO A 9 11.37 -38.24 2.13
C PRO A 9 11.28 -36.79 2.62
N GLN A 10 12.41 -36.10 2.50
CA GLN A 10 12.51 -34.66 2.56
C GLN A 10 11.48 -34.15 1.56
N LEU A 11 10.35 -33.65 2.06
CA LEU A 11 9.37 -32.92 1.28
C LEU A 11 9.99 -31.54 0.98
N GLU A 12 10.96 -31.51 0.08
CA GLU A 12 11.20 -30.34 -0.75
C GLU A 12 10.22 -30.38 -1.94
N ASP A 13 9.90 -29.19 -2.44
CA ASP A 13 9.06 -28.90 -3.61
C ASP A 13 7.53 -28.96 -3.46
N GLY A 14 7.03 -27.93 -2.78
CA GLY A 14 5.99 -27.07 -3.35
C GLY A 14 6.39 -25.62 -3.07
N ALA A 15 7.39 -25.09 -3.78
CA ALA A 15 7.14 -24.19 -4.91
C ALA A 15 6.12 -23.11 -4.54
N ASP A 16 6.64 -21.98 -4.06
CA ASP A 16 6.08 -20.64 -4.22
C ASP A 16 4.55 -20.61 -4.28
N GLU A 17 3.90 -20.57 -3.11
CA GLU A 17 2.69 -19.76 -3.02
C GLU A 17 3.13 -18.34 -3.41
N GLU A 18 3.06 -18.00 -4.70
CA GLU A 18 2.99 -16.62 -5.16
C GLU A 18 1.85 -16.02 -4.34
N GLU A 19 2.21 -15.39 -3.22
CA GLU A 19 1.27 -14.65 -2.39
C GLU A 19 0.61 -13.66 -3.34
N ALA A 20 -0.63 -13.98 -3.72
CA ALA A 20 -1.25 -13.38 -4.88
C ALA A 20 -1.31 -11.88 -4.63
N SER A 21 -0.41 -11.13 -5.29
CA SER A 21 -0.20 -9.72 -5.02
C SER A 21 -1.53 -9.00 -5.13
N SER A 22 -2.07 -8.55 -4.00
CA SER A 22 -3.33 -7.84 -3.98
C SER A 22 -3.11 -6.45 -4.57
N PRO A 23 -4.09 -5.87 -5.29
CA PRO A 23 -4.01 -4.47 -5.69
C PRO A 23 -3.89 -3.52 -4.48
N PHE A 24 -4.21 -3.99 -3.27
CA PHE A 24 -4.03 -3.26 -2.01
C PHE A 24 -2.59 -3.25 -1.49
N ASP A 25 -1.73 -4.14 -1.97
CA ASP A 25 -0.34 -4.27 -1.51
C ASP A 25 0.62 -3.32 -2.26
N HIS A 26 0.13 -2.66 -3.31
CA HIS A 26 0.93 -1.70 -4.06
C HIS A 26 1.24 -0.47 -3.19
N PRO A 27 2.51 -0.04 -3.05
CA PRO A 27 2.89 1.05 -2.14
C PRO A 27 2.23 2.39 -2.50
N ALA A 28 1.83 2.58 -3.76
CA ALA A 28 1.12 3.78 -4.20
C ALA A 28 -0.41 3.72 -4.02
N PHE A 29 -0.99 2.57 -3.62
CA PHE A 29 -2.45 2.42 -3.50
C PHE A 29 -3.06 3.45 -2.55
N LEU A 30 -2.59 3.48 -1.29
CA LEU A 30 -3.12 4.37 -0.26
C LEU A 30 -2.91 5.86 -0.61
N PRO A 31 -1.71 6.31 -1.04
CA PRO A 31 -1.51 7.68 -1.49
C PRO A 31 -2.48 8.11 -2.60
N VAL A 32 -2.67 7.28 -3.63
CA VAL A 32 -3.57 7.58 -4.76
C VAL A 32 -5.02 7.68 -4.29
N LEU A 33 -5.46 6.76 -3.42
CA LEU A 33 -6.81 6.80 -2.84
C LEU A 33 -7.03 8.10 -2.04
N LEU A 34 -6.06 8.50 -1.22
CA LEU A 34 -6.16 9.72 -0.42
C LEU A 34 -6.20 10.98 -1.30
N TRP A 35 -5.42 11.03 -2.37
CA TRP A 35 -5.49 12.13 -3.34
C TRP A 35 -6.84 12.18 -4.05
N GLY A 36 -7.40 11.03 -4.43
CA GLY A 36 -8.74 10.94 -5.01
C GLY A 36 -9.82 11.47 -4.05
N LEU A 37 -9.78 11.04 -2.79
CA LEU A 37 -10.70 11.52 -1.75
C LEU A 37 -10.49 13.02 -1.46
N ALA A 38 -9.25 13.50 -1.42
CA ALA A 38 -8.96 14.92 -1.26
C ALA A 38 -9.55 15.73 -2.42
N ALA A 39 -9.35 15.30 -3.67
CA ALA A 39 -9.93 15.98 -4.82
C ALA A 39 -11.47 16.03 -4.75
N TRP A 40 -12.12 14.93 -4.34
CA TRP A 40 -13.56 14.90 -4.11
C TRP A 40 -13.99 15.92 -3.05
N PHE A 41 -13.40 15.85 -1.85
CA PHE A 41 -13.75 16.74 -0.74
C PHE A 41 -13.47 18.21 -1.07
N GLY A 42 -12.37 18.49 -1.79
CA GLY A 42 -12.05 19.82 -2.30
C GLY A 42 -13.10 20.32 -3.30
N TYR A 43 -13.57 19.45 -4.19
CA TYR A 43 -14.64 19.80 -5.12
C TYR A 43 -15.94 20.14 -4.37
N ASP A 44 -16.42 19.25 -3.50
CA ASP A 44 -17.67 19.48 -2.78
C ASP A 44 -17.57 20.62 -1.74
N GLY A 45 -16.38 20.91 -1.21
CA GLY A 45 -16.15 21.98 -0.24
C GLY A 45 -16.12 23.40 -0.84
N TRP A 46 -15.87 23.54 -2.14
CA TRP A 46 -15.72 24.85 -2.81
C TRP A 46 -16.64 25.05 -4.01
N PHE A 47 -16.99 24.00 -4.74
CA PHE A 47 -17.74 24.08 -6.00
C PHE A 47 -19.18 23.57 -5.88
N ASN A 48 -19.54 22.92 -4.76
CA ASN A 48 -20.89 22.43 -4.48
C ASN A 48 -21.51 23.07 -3.23
N PRO A 49 -21.82 24.39 -3.26
CA PRO A 49 -22.26 25.14 -2.07
C PRO A 49 -23.67 24.76 -1.56
N LYS A 50 -24.39 23.88 -2.27
CA LYS A 50 -25.73 23.42 -1.90
C LYS A 50 -25.72 22.30 -0.85
N ILE A 51 -24.54 21.76 -0.53
CA ILE A 51 -24.37 20.72 0.47
C ILE A 51 -24.34 21.35 1.87
N GLU A 52 -25.18 20.90 2.80
CA GLU A 52 -25.18 21.40 4.19
C GLU A 52 -23.84 21.17 4.91
N SER A 53 -23.14 20.11 4.54
CA SER A 53 -21.86 19.67 5.10
C SER A 53 -20.63 20.31 4.44
N VAL A 54 -20.72 21.50 3.84
CA VAL A 54 -19.56 22.21 3.23
C VAL A 54 -18.37 22.30 4.18
N MET A 55 -18.59 22.65 5.45
CA MET A 55 -17.50 22.75 6.43
C MET A 55 -16.83 21.41 6.71
N PHE A 56 -17.60 20.33 6.76
CA PHE A 56 -17.05 18.97 6.88
C PHE A 56 -16.15 18.64 5.69
N ASN A 57 -16.57 18.97 4.47
CA ASN A 57 -15.75 18.75 3.27
C ASN A 57 -14.46 19.60 3.26
N ARG A 58 -14.52 20.84 3.74
CA ARG A 58 -13.34 21.72 3.85
C ARG A 58 -12.32 21.22 4.88
N TYR A 59 -12.78 20.82 6.07
CA TYR A 59 -11.89 20.26 7.08
C TYR A 59 -11.36 18.88 6.67
N GLY A 60 -12.24 18.04 6.13
CA GLY A 60 -11.88 16.74 5.58
C GLY A 60 -10.85 16.85 4.46
N PHE A 61 -11.00 17.83 3.55
CA PHE A 61 -10.00 18.14 2.53
C PHE A 61 -8.62 18.42 3.14
N GLY A 62 -8.56 19.30 4.14
CA GLY A 62 -7.30 19.64 4.81
C GLY A 62 -6.63 18.41 5.44
N ILE A 63 -7.39 17.58 6.14
CA ILE A 63 -6.89 16.34 6.76
C ILE A 63 -6.39 15.37 5.68
N LEU A 64 -7.19 15.15 4.64
CA LEU A 64 -6.86 14.23 3.56
C LEU A 64 -5.61 14.66 2.79
N VAL A 65 -5.42 15.96 2.54
CA VAL A 65 -4.19 16.48 1.91
C VAL A 65 -2.97 16.20 2.77
N VAL A 66 -3.04 16.44 4.08
CA VAL A 66 -1.92 16.17 4.99
C VAL A 66 -1.57 14.68 5.00
N LEU A 67 -2.58 13.80 5.11
CA LEU A 67 -2.38 12.35 5.06
C LEU A 67 -1.85 11.91 3.70
N ALA A 68 -2.38 12.43 2.59
CA ALA A 68 -1.95 12.10 1.24
C ALA A 68 -0.47 12.45 1.06
N ILE A 69 -0.03 13.63 1.50
CA ILE A 69 1.38 14.03 1.46
C ILE A 69 2.24 13.09 2.31
N TYR A 70 1.84 12.84 3.56
CA TYR A 70 2.58 11.98 4.49
C TYR A 70 2.81 10.58 3.91
N PHE A 71 1.74 9.92 3.45
CA PHE A 71 1.82 8.58 2.90
C PHE A 71 2.48 8.55 1.51
N SER A 72 2.39 9.61 0.71
CA SER A 72 3.16 9.72 -0.54
C SER A 72 4.66 9.72 -0.26
N VAL A 73 5.10 10.48 0.75
CA VAL A 73 6.51 10.50 1.16
C VAL A 73 6.95 9.13 1.70
N GLN A 74 6.12 8.47 2.50
CA GLN A 74 6.41 7.14 3.02
C GLN A 74 6.53 6.09 1.89
N SER A 75 5.59 6.10 0.95
CA SER A 75 5.57 5.22 -0.23
C SER A 75 6.82 5.39 -1.12
N LEU A 76 7.25 6.65 -1.33
CA LEU A 76 8.48 6.95 -2.06
C LEU A 76 9.75 6.48 -1.34
N ARG A 77 9.74 6.45 0.00
CA ARG A 77 10.87 5.92 0.78
C ARG A 77 10.94 4.41 0.71
N GLU A 78 9.80 3.74 0.75
CA GLU A 78 9.70 2.29 0.69
C GLU A 78 10.08 1.74 -0.69
N THR A 79 9.61 2.38 -1.77
CA THR A 79 10.01 2.04 -3.14
C THR A 79 11.51 2.18 -3.35
N ARG A 80 12.12 3.28 -2.89
CA ARG A 80 13.58 3.47 -2.95
C ARG A 80 14.37 2.47 -2.12
N ALA A 81 13.85 2.04 -0.97
CA ALA A 81 14.51 1.02 -0.15
C ALA A 81 14.56 -0.32 -0.90
N ARG A 82 13.45 -0.72 -1.54
CA ARG A 82 13.37 -1.94 -2.35
C ARG A 82 14.29 -1.90 -3.57
N GLU A 83 14.41 -0.75 -4.22
CA GLU A 83 15.36 -0.55 -5.34
C GLU A 83 16.83 -0.69 -4.89
N GLY A 84 17.16 -0.28 -3.67
CA GLY A 84 18.51 -0.38 -3.12
C GLY A 84 18.90 -1.81 -2.68
N GLU A 85 17.94 -2.63 -2.26
CA GLU A 85 18.16 -4.01 -1.83
C GLU A 85 18.22 -5.00 -3.00
N GLY A 86 17.57 -4.71 -4.13
CA GLY A 86 17.64 -5.52 -5.35
C GLY A 86 18.99 -5.47 -6.10
N GLN A 87 19.95 -4.67 -5.61
CA GLN A 87 21.29 -4.53 -6.19
C GLN A 87 22.34 -5.26 -5.32
N GLN A 88 22.15 -6.56 -5.07
CA GLN A 88 23.25 -7.44 -4.65
C GLN A 88 23.96 -7.94 -5.91
N PRO A 89 25.24 -7.58 -6.16
CA PRO A 89 26.00 -8.16 -7.26
C PRO A 89 26.46 -9.58 -6.88
N ASP A 90 26.38 -10.47 -7.87
CA ASP A 90 26.78 -11.89 -7.84
C ASP A 90 28.19 -12.15 -7.23
#